data_AF-A0A8J7CBX0-F1
#
_entry.id   AF-A0A8J7CBX0-F1
#
_cell.length_a   1.000
_cell.length_b   1.000
_cell.length_c   1.000
_cell.angle_alpha   90.00
_cell.angle_beta   90.00
_cell.angle_gamma   90.00
#
_symmetry.space_group_name_H-M   'P 1'
#
loop_
_entity.id
_entity.type
_entity.pdbx_description
1 polymer ?
#
loop_
_entity_poly.entity_id
_entity_poly.type
_entity_poly.pdbx_seq_one_letter_code
_entity_poly.pdbx_strand_id
1 'polypeptide(L)' 'MHISITDELKKRFHATCVMQGKKMSQVVIELIEQWLESNEVFQTKQTKTLEASTQLDNLENVKSK' A
#
# COMPACT_ATOMS: atom_id res chain seq x y z
N MET A 1 5.85 11.78 13.74
CA MET A 1 5.38 10.51 14.36
C MET A 1 6.44 10.05 15.35
N HIS A 2 6.09 9.75 16.60
CA HIS A 2 7.03 9.22 17.59
C HIS A 2 6.75 7.73 17.80
N ILE A 3 7.77 6.89 17.63
CA ILE A 3 7.66 5.44 17.76
C ILE A 3 8.62 5.01 18.87
N SER A 4 8.08 4.39 19.91
CA SER A 4 8.87 3.85 21.01
C SER A 4 9.40 2.47 20.63
N ILE A 5 10.71 2.34 20.55
CA ILE A 5 11.41 1.07 20.26
C ILE A 5 12.27 0.74 21.47
N THR A 6 12.14 -0.47 22.01
CA THR A 6 12.96 -0.90 23.15
C THR A 6 14.43 -0.93 22.75
N ASP A 7 15.32 -0.63 23.70
CA ASP A 7 16.76 -0.58 23.45
C ASP A 7 17.31 -1.91 22.93
N GLU A 8 16.79 -3.02 23.45
CA GLU A 8 17.14 -4.36 23.01
C GLU A 8 16.74 -4.62 21.54
N LEU A 9 15.55 -4.20 21.14
CA LEU A 9 15.10 -4.33 19.75
C LEU A 9 15.93 -3.45 18.81
N LYS A 10 16.22 -2.21 19.23
CA LYS A 10 17.08 -1.29 18.48
C LYS A 10 18.48 -1.87 18.26
N LYS A 11 19.08 -2.48 19.30
CA LYS A 11 20.40 -3.13 19.22
C LYS A 11 20.40 -4.31 18.26
N ARG A 12 19.41 -5.21 18.38
CA ARG A 12 19.28 -6.36 17.47
C ARG A 12 19.08 -5.92 16.02
N PHE A 13 18.20 -4.96 15.80
CA PHE A 13 17.96 -4.40 14.46
C PHE A 13 19.22 -3.75 13.88
N HIS A 14 19.93 -2.94 14.68
CA HIS A 14 21.18 -2.30 14.26
C HIS A 14 22.27 -3.32 13.91
N ALA A 15 22.48 -4.33 14.76
CA ALA A 15 23.45 -5.39 14.52
C ALA A 15 23.19 -6.10 13.18
N THR A 16 21.93 -6.45 12.91
CA THR A 16 21.54 -7.08 11.64
C THR A 16 21.77 -6.15 10.45
N CYS A 17 21.44 -4.85 10.57
CA CYS A 17 21.69 -3.87 9.50
C CYS A 17 23.18 -3.77 9.17
N VAL A 18 24.04 -3.71 10.19
CA VAL A 18 25.50 -3.67 10.04
C VAL A 18 26.02 -4.95 9.39
N MET A 19 25.55 -6.12 9.83
CA MET A 19 25.95 -7.41 9.23
C MET A 19 25.57 -7.51 7.75
N GLN A 20 24.47 -6.89 7.34
CA GLN A 20 24.04 -6.84 5.94
C GLN A 20 24.60 -5.65 5.15
N GLY A 21 25.43 -4.80 5.76
CA GLY A 21 25.98 -3.60 5.13
C GLY A 21 24.94 -2.54 4.76
N LYS A 22 23.76 -2.56 5.40
CA LYS A 22 22.67 -1.61 5.13
C LYS A 22 22.57 -0.54 6.22
N LYS A 23 22.15 0.67 5.83
CA LYS A 23 21.79 1.73 6.78
C LYS A 23 20.44 1.41 7.42
N MET A 24 20.29 1.65 8.73
CA MET A 24 19.01 1.46 9.44
C MET A 24 17.86 2.21 8.77
N SER A 25 18.09 3.46 8.33
CA SER A 25 17.07 4.27 7.64
C SER A 25 16.59 3.63 6.35
N GLN A 26 17.50 3.03 5.57
CA GLN A 26 17.16 2.35 4.33
C GLN A 26 16.25 1.15 4.61
N VAL A 27 16.61 0.32 5.59
CA VAL A 27 15.79 -0.86 5.95
C VAL A 27 14.41 -0.46 6.44
N VAL A 28 14.30 0.60 7.25
CA VAL A 28 13.00 1.11 7.72
C VAL A 28 12.14 1.61 6.55
N ILE A 29 12.73 2.33 5.59
CA ILE A 29 12.02 2.80 4.39
C ILE A 29 11.52 1.60 3.58
N GLU A 30 12.38 0.62 3.29
CA GLU A 30 12.02 -0.60 2.55
C GLU A 30 10.84 -1.32 3.23
N LEU A 31 10.88 -1.48 4.56
CA LEU A 31 9.79 -2.12 5.31
C LEU A 31 8.47 -1.33 5.27
N ILE A 32 8.53 0.01 5.28
CA ILE A 32 7.34 0.86 5.16
C ILE A 32 6.75 0.71 3.75
N GLU A 33 7.56 0.75 2.71
CA GLU A 33 7.12 0.59 1.32
C GLU A 33 6.49 -0.78 1.10
N GLN A 34 7.13 -1.86 1.58
CA GLN A 34 6.57 -3.21 1.50
C GLN A 34 5.25 -3.35 2.24
N TRP A 35 5.12 -2.71 3.41
CA TRP A 35 3.86 -2.68 4.15
C TRP A 35 2.77 -1.94 3.37
N LEU A 36 3.08 -0.78 2.78
CA LEU A 36 2.14 -0.02 1.97
C LEU A 36 1.71 -0.80 0.73
N GLU A 37 2.64 -1.33 -0.06
CA GLU A 37 2.34 -2.12 -1.25
C GLU A 37 1.43 -3.31 -0.92
N SER A 38 1.75 -4.04 0.16
CA SER A 38 0.94 -5.19 0.58
C SER A 38 -0.48 -4.80 0.93
N ASN A 39 -0.74 -3.59 1.44
CA ASN A 39 -2.04 -3.15 1.96
C ASN A 39 -2.84 -2.28 0.97
N GLU A 40 -2.17 -1.50 0.12
CA GLU A 40 -2.80 -0.68 -0.92
C GLU A 40 -3.31 -1.53 -2.10
N VAL A 41 -2.67 -2.68 -2.37
CA VAL A 41 -3.17 -3.68 -3.33
C VAL A 41 -4.51 -4.29 -2.89
N PHE A 42 -4.81 -4.34 -1.58
CA PHE A 42 -6.14 -4.74 -1.08
C PHE A 42 -7.20 -3.64 -1.25
N GLN A 43 -6.81 -2.37 -1.29
CA GLN A 43 -7.75 -1.25 -1.49
C GLN A 43 -8.19 -1.15 -2.96
N THR A 44 -7.29 -1.37 -3.92
CA THR A 44 -7.60 -1.31 -5.36
C THR A 44 -8.42 -2.49 -5.89
N LYS A 45 -8.50 -3.61 -5.16
CA LYS A 45 -9.41 -4.72 -5.49
C LYS A 45 -10.84 -4.51 -4.98
N GLN A 46 -11.06 -3.62 -4.02
CA GLN A 46 -12.41 -3.28 -3.55
C GLN A 46 -13.07 -2.17 -4.36
N THR A 47 -12.30 -1.35 -5.10
CA THR A 47 -12.85 -0.32 -5.99
C THR A 47 -13.05 -0.78 -7.44
N LYS A 48 -12.76 -2.05 -7.77
CA LYS A 48 -13.02 -2.63 -9.11
C LYS A 48 -14.15 -3.67 -9.15
N THR A 49 -14.83 -3.89 -8.02
CA THR A 49 -16.07 -4.68 -7.96
C THR A 49 -17.22 -3.79 -7.50
N LEU A 50 -17.35 -2.60 -8.08
CA LEU A 50 -18.57 -1.77 -7.99
C LEU A 50 -18.74 -0.84 -9.21
N GLU A 51 -17.94 -0.99 -10.26
CA GLU A 51 -18.04 -0.18 -11.48
C GLU A 51 -18.21 -1.04 -12.76
N ALA A 52 -18.62 -2.30 -12.60
CA ALA A 52 -18.98 -3.19 -13.71
C ALA A 52 -20.48 -3.57 -13.70
N SER A 53 -21.36 -2.67 -13.23
CA SER A 53 -22.81 -2.93 -13.24
C SER A 53 -23.71 -1.69 -13.44
N THR A 54 -23.21 -0.59 -14.02
CA THR A 54 -24.11 0.51 -14.42
C THR A 54 -23.69 1.15 -15.75
N GLN A 55 -23.76 0.36 -16.82
CA GLN A 55 -23.87 0.88 -18.19
C GLN A 55 -24.79 -0.04 -19.02
N LEU A 56 -26.10 0.05 -18.76
CA LEU A 56 -27.21 -0.30 -19.65
C LEU A 56 -28.39 0.48 -19.04
N ASP A 57 -29.01 1.49 -19.62
CA ASP A 57 -29.47 1.68 -20.99
C ASP A 57 -29.77 3.19 -21.13
N ASN A 58 -29.20 3.86 -22.12
CA ASN A 58 -29.68 5.16 -22.58
C ASN A 58 -29.93 5.00 -24.08
N LEU A 59 -31.03 4.32 -24.43
CA LEU A 59 -31.52 4.32 -25.79
C LEU A 59 -32.05 5.72 -26.12
N GLU A 60 -31.37 6.32 -27.08
CA GLU A 60 -31.56 7.62 -27.68
C GLU A 60 -33.03 7.94 -27.97
N ASN A 61 -33.57 8.93 -27.26
CA ASN A 61 -34.74 9.69 -27.68
C ASN A 61 -34.31 10.74 -28.72
N VAL A 62 -34.30 10.37 -30.01
CA VAL A 62 -34.32 11.34 -31.12
C VAL A 62 -35.29 10.91 -32.22
N LYS A 63 -36.54 11.39 -32.06
CA LYS A 63 -37.30 12.15 -33.07
C LYS A 63 -37.39 11.57 -34.49
N SER A 64 -38.56 11.04 -34.83
CA SER A 64 -39.10 11.18 -36.20
C SER A 64 -40.62 11.35 -36.14
N LYS A 65 -41.07 12.55 -36.49
CA LYS A 65 -42.45 12.94 -36.76
C LYS A 65 -42.47 13.60 -38.12
#